data_AF-A0A7C1G5I2-F1
#
_entry.id   AF-A0A7C1G5I2-F1
#
_cell.length_a   1.000
_cell.length_b   1.000
_cell.length_c   1.000
_cell.angle_alpha   90.00
_cell.angle_beta   90.00
_cell.angle_gamma   90.00
#
_symmetry.space_group_name_H-M   'P 1'
#
loop_
_entity.id
_entity.type
_entity.pdbx_description
1 polymer ?
#
loop_
_entity_poly.entity_id
_entity_poly.type
_entity_poly.pdbx_seq_one_letter_code
_entity_poly.pdbx_strand_id
1 'polypeptide(L)' 'MKPVLKANPQRLFRSIFATQEEEITCPVCFELLDSYVDSEISGADAAALLPQVRQHLDCCYQCCELYEGLRQVADLV' A
#
# COMPACT_ATOMS: atom_id res chain seq x y z
N MET A 1 9.34 18.97 -26.08
CA MET A 1 8.38 17.90 -25.76
C MET A 1 8.80 17.24 -24.45
N LYS A 2 8.05 17.44 -23.35
CA LYS A 2 8.03 16.59 -22.15
C LYS A 2 6.59 16.56 -21.63
N PRO A 3 6.05 15.39 -21.27
CA PRO A 3 4.61 15.18 -21.13
C PRO A 3 4.07 15.80 -19.85
N VAL A 4 2.94 16.49 -19.98
CA VAL A 4 2.10 16.88 -18.84
C VAL A 4 1.52 15.60 -18.25
N LEU A 5 1.88 15.34 -16.99
CA LEU A 5 1.38 14.25 -16.17
C LEU A 5 -0.17 14.27 -16.21
N LYS A 6 -0.79 13.26 -16.83
CA LYS A 6 -2.25 13.15 -16.87
C LYS A 6 -2.74 12.90 -15.44
N ALA A 7 -3.30 13.92 -14.80
CA ALA A 7 -3.97 13.78 -13.51
C ALA A 7 -5.15 12.83 -13.67
N ASN A 8 -5.12 11.70 -12.97
CA ASN A 8 -6.25 10.77 -12.89
C ASN A 8 -7.25 11.31 -11.86
N PRO A 9 -8.45 11.75 -12.26
CA PRO A 9 -9.42 12.39 -11.37
C PRO A 9 -9.86 11.50 -10.20
N GLN A 10 -9.73 10.18 -10.33
CA GLN A 10 -10.04 9.22 -9.27
C GLN A 10 -9.12 9.38 -8.05
N ARG A 11 -7.85 9.78 -8.26
CA ARG A 11 -6.88 10.03 -7.18
C ARG A 11 -7.21 11.29 -6.36
N LEU A 12 -7.74 12.31 -7.02
CA LEU A 12 -8.13 13.57 -6.38
C LEU A 12 -9.33 13.38 -5.44
N PHE A 13 -10.30 12.57 -5.85
CA PHE A 13 -11.46 12.27 -5.00
C PHE A 13 -11.08 11.46 -3.76
N ARG A 14 -10.18 10.48 -3.87
CA ARG A 14 -9.72 9.71 -2.69
C ARG A 14 -9.01 10.57 -1.65
N SER A 15 -8.27 11.60 -2.08
CA SER A 15 -7.54 12.49 -1.17
C SER A 15 -8.43 13.48 -0.41
N ILE A 16 -9.63 13.77 -0.89
CA ILE A 16 -10.55 14.73 -0.26
C ILE A 16 -11.38 14.07 0.86
N PHE A 17 -11.65 12.76 0.74
CA PHE A 17 -12.50 12.01 1.67
C PHE A 17 -11.72 11.11 2.64
N ALA A 18 -10.38 11.14 2.63
CA ALA A 18 -9.55 10.41 3.58
C ALA A 18 -9.51 11.13 4.94
N THR A 19 -10.64 11.15 5.65
CA THR A 19 -10.73 11.49 7.08
C THR A 19 -10.46 10.26 7.93
N GLN A 20 -9.27 9.66 7.76
CA GLN A 20 -8.67 8.81 8.80
C GLN A 20 -7.43 9.54 9.30
N GLU A 21 -7.41 9.78 10.60
CA GLU A 21 -6.36 10.52 11.30
C GLU A 21 -5.05 9.72 11.15
N GLU A 22 -4.15 10.25 10.31
CA GLU A 22 -2.80 9.77 9.99
C GLU A 22 -2.68 8.44 9.21
N GLU A 23 -2.55 8.59 7.89
CA GLU A 23 -1.89 7.59 7.04
C GLU A 23 -0.44 7.42 7.50
N ILE A 24 0.00 6.17 7.68
CA ILE A 24 1.40 5.88 8.04
C ILE A 24 2.36 6.38 6.96
N THR A 25 3.57 6.74 7.37
CA THR A 25 4.62 7.17 6.43
C THR A 25 5.20 5.98 5.65
N CYS A 26 5.82 6.22 4.49
CA CYS A 26 6.46 5.16 3.71
C CYS A 26 7.47 4.31 4.52
N PRO A 27 8.35 4.89 5.37
CA PRO A 27 9.24 4.08 6.22
C PRO A 27 8.51 3.16 7.19
N VAL A 28 7.45 3.66 7.84
CA VAL A 28 6.63 2.84 8.74
C VAL A 28 5.90 1.74 7.96
N CYS A 29 5.40 2.03 6.75
CA CYS A 29 4.81 1.01 5.89
C CYS A 29 5.84 -0.06 5.51
N PHE A 30 7.08 0.33 5.20
CA PHE A 30 8.14 -0.60 4.85
C PHE A 30 8.48 -1.55 6.00
N GLU A 31 8.57 -1.04 7.23
CA GLU A 31 8.82 -1.86 8.42
C GLU A 31 7.70 -2.87 8.71
N LEU A 32 6.46 -2.53 8.36
CA LEU A 32 5.30 -3.41 8.58
C LEU A 32 5.02 -4.35 7.40
N LEU A 33 5.73 -4.20 6.27
CA LEU A 33 5.37 -4.85 5.02
C LEU A 33 5.59 -6.36 5.05
N ASP A 34 6.67 -6.81 5.70
CA ASP A 34 6.95 -8.24 5.90
C ASP A 34 5.82 -8.89 6.70
N SER A 35 5.44 -8.30 7.84
CA SER A 35 4.33 -8.82 8.68
C SER A 35 2.98 -8.81 7.96
N TYR A 36 2.75 -7.83 7.09
CA TYR A 36 1.56 -7.79 6.24
C TYR A 36 1.54 -8.97 5.27
N VAL A 37 2.64 -9.20 4.54
CA VAL A 37 2.76 -10.31 3.58
C VAL A 37 2.69 -11.67 4.28
N ASP A 38 3.37 -11.84 5.40
CA ASP A 38 3.33 -13.07 6.21
C ASP A 38 1.90 -13.42 6.64
N SER A 39 1.14 -12.41 7.06
CA SER A 39 -0.27 -12.58 7.42
C SER A 39 -1.08 -13.10 6.23
N GLU A 40 -0.88 -12.54 5.02
CA GLU A 40 -1.56 -13.01 3.81
C GLU A 40 -1.17 -14.45 3.44
N ILE A 41 0.11 -14.83 3.54
CA ILE A 41 0.57 -16.20 3.23
C ILE A 41 0.05 -17.21 4.26
N SER A 42 -0.09 -16.80 5.52
CA SER A 42 -0.70 -17.63 6.57
C SER A 42 -2.21 -17.84 6.39
N GLY A 43 -2.83 -17.18 5.40
CA GLY A 43 -4.27 -17.20 5.14
C GLY A 43 -5.08 -16.27 6.04
N ALA A 44 -4.41 -15.37 6.78
CA ALA A 44 -5.07 -14.35 7.60
C ALA A 44 -5.47 -13.14 6.75
N ASP A 45 -6.47 -12.39 7.22
CA ASP A 45 -6.88 -11.12 6.60
C ASP A 45 -5.94 -10.00 7.02
N ALA A 46 -4.84 -9.83 6.27
CA ALA A 46 -3.84 -8.80 6.54
C ALA A 46 -4.40 -7.37 6.47
N ALA A 47 -5.40 -7.13 5.61
CA ALA A 47 -6.04 -5.83 5.50
C ALA A 47 -6.89 -5.51 6.74
N ALA A 48 -7.47 -6.51 7.39
CA ALA A 48 -8.14 -6.35 8.69
C ALA A 48 -7.15 -6.22 9.86
N LEU A 49 -6.01 -6.91 9.82
CA LEU A 49 -4.99 -6.89 10.87
C LEU A 49 -4.14 -5.60 10.85
N LEU A 50 -3.85 -5.09 9.65
CA LEU A 50 -2.99 -3.93 9.41
C LEU A 50 -3.67 -2.97 8.41
N PRO A 51 -4.85 -2.41 8.75
CA PRO A 51 -5.63 -1.57 7.86
C PRO A 51 -4.87 -0.30 7.39
N GLN A 52 -3.97 0.22 8.22
CA GLN A 52 -3.12 1.36 7.89
C GLN A 52 -2.09 1.04 6.78
N VAL A 53 -1.60 -0.20 6.71
CA VAL A 53 -0.71 -0.64 5.63
C VAL A 53 -1.51 -0.74 4.34
N ARG A 54 -2.69 -1.38 4.37
CA ARG A 54 -3.59 -1.46 3.21
C ARG A 54 -3.93 -0.08 2.67
N GLN A 55 -4.29 0.86 3.56
CA GLN A 55 -4.59 2.24 3.19
C GLN A 55 -3.40 2.92 2.51
N HIS A 56 -2.18 2.76 3.04
CA HIS A 56 -1.00 3.37 2.45
C HIS A 56 -0.67 2.77 1.08
N LEU A 57 -0.80 1.45 0.91
CA LEU A 57 -0.61 0.77 -0.38
C LEU A 57 -1.62 1.27 -1.44
N ASP A 58 -2.85 1.62 -1.04
CA ASP A 58 -3.85 2.19 -1.95
C ASP A 58 -3.49 3.61 -2.46
N CYS A 59 -2.67 4.34 -1.69
CA CYS A 59 -2.33 5.74 -1.96
C CYS A 59 -0.93 5.92 -2.56
N CYS A 60 0.03 5.08 -2.17
CA CYS A 60 1.46 5.21 -2.46
C CYS A 60 1.93 4.16 -3.47
N TYR A 61 2.12 4.61 -4.71
CA TYR A 61 2.62 3.75 -5.80
C TYR A 61 3.94 3.04 -5.46
N GLN A 62 4.89 3.73 -4.82
CA GLN A 62 6.20 3.15 -4.50
C GLN A 62 6.11 2.02 -3.47
N CYS A 63 5.27 2.18 -2.44
CA CYS A 63 5.05 1.12 -1.46
C CYS A 63 4.26 -0.04 -2.06
N CYS A 64 3.34 0.22 -2.99
CA CYS A 64 2.64 -0.82 -3.74
C CYS A 64 3.60 -1.66 -4.60
N GLU A 65 4.53 -1.04 -5.32
CA GLU A 65 5.54 -1.79 -6.09
C GLU A 65 6.43 -2.66 -5.19
N LEU A 66 6.83 -2.15 -4.01
CA LEU A 66 7.60 -2.92 -3.04
C LEU A 66 6.81 -4.11 -2.49
N TYR A 67 5.52 -3.90 -2.18
CA TYR A 67 4.60 -4.94 -1.75
C TYR A 67 4.47 -6.06 -2.80
N GLU A 68 4.20 -5.69 -4.06
CA GLU A 68 4.05 -6.65 -5.16
C GLU A 68 5.33 -7.48 -5.37
N GLY A 69 6.50 -6.83 -5.30
CA GLY A 69 7.78 -7.51 -5.37
C GLY A 69 8.01 -8.48 -4.22
N LEU A 70 7.70 -8.06 -2.99
CA LEU A 70 7.81 -8.93 -1.81
C LEU A 70 6.87 -10.12 -1.88
N ARG A 71 5.60 -9.90 -2.26
CA ARG A 71 4.61 -10.97 -2.50
C ARG A 71 5.09 -11.97 -3.53
N GLN A 72 5.64 -11.49 -4.65
CA GLN A 72 6.14 -12.36 -5.70
C GLN A 72 7.26 -13.28 -5.20
N VAL A 73 8.18 -12.76 -4.38
CA VAL A 73 9.24 -13.58 -3.78
C VAL A 73 8.68 -14.57 -2.76
N ALA A 74 7.71 -14.13 -1.96
CA ALA A 74 7.14 -14.95 -0.91
C ALA A 74 6.25 -16.09 -1.43
N ASP A 75 5.66 -15.93 -2.62
CA ASP A 75 4.93 -17.00 -3.33
C ASP A 75 5.85 -18.10 -3.91
N LEU A 76 7.19 -17.95 -3.86
CA LEU A 76 8.16 -18.95 -4.34
C LEU A 76 8.56 -19.99 -3.28
N VAL A 77 8.08 -19.85 -2.05
CA VAL A 77 8.50 -20.66 -0.89
C VAL A 77 7.33 -21.51 -0.40
#